data_AF-A0A7C5UWJ5-F1
#
_entry.id   AF-A0A7C5UWJ5-F1
#
_cell.length_a   1.000
_cell.length_b   1.000
_cell.length_c   1.000
_cell.angle_alpha   90.00
_cell.angle_beta   90.00
_cell.angle_gamma   90.00
#
_symmetry.space_group_name_H-M   'P 1'
#
loop_
_entity.id
_entity.type
_entity.pdbx_description
1 polymer ?
#
loop_
_entity_poly.entity_id
_entity_poly.type
_entity_poly.pdbx_seq_one_letter_code
_entity_poly.pdbx_strand_id
1 'polypeptide(L)'
;MRENFEKALNFVLKWEGGYSNDPRDPGGLTIYGISMNSHPNEVKKMDELWKQGKKDKALEIAKDIYKKLYWDRIKGDELKYPFDIIVFDTAVNMGVGTAMQMYSACQGDWKDYLFLRINRYKEIALANKNAQAFLLGWLNRVMDLYKTISKGGSK
;
A
#
# COMPACT_ATOMS: atom_id res chain seq x y z
N MET A 1 9.68 7.85 13.29
CA MET A 1 8.61 7.01 13.83
C MET A 1 7.23 7.47 13.37
N ARG A 2 6.75 8.68 13.70
CA ARG A 2 5.46 9.15 13.13
C ARG A 2 5.56 9.71 11.71
N GLU A 3 6.63 10.46 11.42
CA GLU A 3 6.77 11.16 10.13
C GLU A 3 7.06 10.22 8.95
N ASN A 4 7.81 9.12 9.18
CA ASN A 4 8.05 8.10 8.15
C ASN A 4 6.77 7.33 7.80
N PHE A 5 5.93 6.98 8.79
CA PHE A 5 4.63 6.35 8.51
C PHE A 5 3.74 7.24 7.65
N GLU A 6 3.58 8.53 8.00
CA GLU A 6 2.73 9.46 7.25
C GLU A 6 3.23 9.63 5.80
N LYS A 7 4.55 9.74 5.59
CA LYS A 7 5.13 9.81 4.23
C LYS A 7 4.88 8.53 3.43
N ALA A 8 5.07 7.36 4.06
CA ALA A 8 4.84 6.07 3.41
C ALA A 8 3.34 5.86 3.09
N LEU A 9 2.46 6.24 4.01
CA LEU A 9 1.02 6.15 3.82
C LEU A 9 0.51 7.05 2.71
N ASN A 10 1.03 8.28 2.61
CA ASN A 10 0.67 9.17 1.51
C ASN A 10 1.00 8.56 0.13
N PHE A 11 2.11 7.83 0.03
CA PHE A 11 2.43 7.09 -1.19
C PHE A 11 1.42 5.97 -1.47
N VAL A 12 1.08 5.17 -0.45
CA VAL A 12 0.09 4.09 -0.58
C VAL A 12 -1.28 4.64 -1.01
N LEU A 13 -1.80 5.65 -0.32
CA LEU A 13 -3.13 6.21 -0.59
C LEU A 13 -3.27 6.84 -1.98
N LYS A 14 -2.17 7.38 -2.54
CA LYS A 14 -2.13 7.83 -3.94
C LYS A 14 -2.49 6.70 -4.92
N TRP A 15 -2.12 5.47 -4.60
CA TRP A 15 -2.36 4.28 -5.43
C TRP A 15 -3.65 3.54 -5.10
N GLU A 16 -4.09 3.54 -3.84
CA GLU A 16 -5.34 2.88 -3.42
C GLU A 16 -6.60 3.69 -3.75
N GLY A 17 -6.46 5.00 -3.94
CA GLY A 17 -7.58 5.90 -4.23
C GLY A 17 -8.34 6.36 -2.98
N GLY A 18 -9.48 7.03 -3.19
CA GLY A 18 -10.21 7.73 -2.11
C GLY A 18 -11.55 7.10 -1.74
N TYR A 19 -12.49 7.03 -2.69
CA TYR A 19 -13.84 6.49 -2.48
C TYR A 19 -14.29 5.81 -3.77
N SER A 20 -14.68 4.54 -3.68
CA SER A 20 -15.20 3.76 -4.80
C SER A 20 -16.38 2.92 -4.34
N ASN A 21 -17.46 2.94 -5.11
CA ASN A 21 -18.64 2.13 -4.87
C ASN A 21 -19.20 1.68 -6.22
N ASP A 22 -18.65 0.60 -6.78
CA ASP A 22 -19.19 0.00 -8.01
C ASP A 22 -20.27 -1.02 -7.62
N PRO A 23 -21.53 -0.85 -8.05
CA PRO A 23 -22.62 -1.80 -7.76
C PRO A 23 -22.38 -3.22 -8.26
N ARG A 24 -21.43 -3.41 -9.19
CA ARG A 24 -21.06 -4.70 -9.77
C ARG A 24 -19.87 -5.35 -9.05
N ASP A 25 -19.22 -4.63 -8.15
CA ASP A 25 -18.09 -5.15 -7.38
C ASP A 25 -18.60 -5.87 -6.12
N PRO A 26 -18.32 -7.19 -5.97
CA PRO A 26 -18.70 -7.91 -4.76
C PRO A 26 -18.05 -7.34 -3.49
N GLY A 27 -16.94 -6.59 -3.61
CA GLY A 27 -16.24 -5.90 -2.53
C GLY A 27 -17.05 -4.78 -1.86
N GLY A 28 -18.09 -4.29 -2.53
CA GLY A 28 -18.93 -3.20 -2.08
C GLY A 28 -18.16 -1.88 -1.92
N LEU A 29 -18.69 -0.99 -1.09
CA LEU A 29 -18.09 0.30 -0.81
C LEU A 29 -16.64 0.15 -0.30
N THR A 30 -15.72 0.86 -0.93
CA THR A 30 -14.30 0.92 -0.57
C THR A 30 -13.89 2.37 -0.34
N ILE A 31 -13.30 2.66 0.81
CA ILE A 31 -12.81 3.99 1.18
C ILE A 31 -11.34 3.88 1.56
N TYR A 32 -10.48 4.69 0.93
CA TYR A 32 -9.03 4.65 1.11
C TYR A 32 -8.41 3.25 0.93
N GLY A 33 -8.90 2.47 -0.05
CA GLY A 33 -8.44 1.09 -0.27
C GLY A 33 -8.99 0.03 0.71
N ILE A 34 -9.85 0.44 1.65
CA ILE A 34 -10.40 -0.44 2.69
C ILE A 34 -11.84 -0.80 2.31
N SER A 35 -12.11 -2.08 2.07
CA SER A 35 -13.39 -2.57 1.59
C SER A 35 -14.38 -2.90 2.72
N MET A 36 -15.67 -2.70 2.45
CA MET A 36 -16.77 -3.04 3.37
C MET A 36 -16.74 -4.52 3.78
N ASN A 37 -16.36 -5.41 2.87
CA ASN A 37 -16.30 -6.85 3.16
C ASN A 37 -15.23 -7.20 4.20
N SER A 38 -14.10 -6.50 4.20
CA SER A 38 -13.01 -6.77 5.13
C SER A 38 -13.17 -5.99 6.45
N HIS A 39 -13.69 -4.77 6.39
CA HIS A 39 -13.79 -3.84 7.52
C HIS A 39 -15.16 -3.14 7.58
N PRO A 40 -16.26 -3.90 7.81
CA PRO A 40 -17.60 -3.36 7.64
C PRO A 40 -17.93 -2.23 8.61
N ASN A 41 -17.43 -2.28 9.85
CA ASN A 41 -17.72 -1.27 10.86
C ASN A 41 -16.98 0.03 10.57
N GLU A 42 -15.70 -0.07 10.24
CA GLU A 42 -14.84 1.07 9.93
C GLU A 42 -15.27 1.75 8.64
N VAL A 43 -15.61 0.98 7.60
CA VAL A 43 -16.08 1.54 6.33
C VAL A 43 -17.43 2.22 6.47
N LYS A 44 -18.39 1.67 7.23
CA LYS A 44 -19.66 2.37 7.54
C LYS A 44 -19.40 3.72 8.21
N LYS A 45 -18.54 3.75 9.24
CA LYS A 45 -18.19 4.97 9.95
C LYS A 45 -17.48 5.98 9.05
N MET A 46 -16.55 5.52 8.20
CA MET A 46 -15.87 6.37 7.22
C MET A 46 -16.85 6.96 6.20
N ASP A 47 -17.81 6.17 5.71
CA ASP A 47 -18.84 6.62 4.76
C ASP A 47 -19.72 7.71 5.36
N GLU A 48 -20.19 7.53 6.59
CA GLU A 48 -20.95 8.55 7.32
C GLU A 48 -20.16 9.86 7.48
N LEU A 49 -18.89 9.76 7.87
CA LEU A 49 -18.01 10.93 7.99
C LEU A 49 -17.78 11.61 6.64
N TRP A 50 -17.62 10.83 5.57
CA TRP A 50 -17.44 11.35 4.22
C TRP A 50 -18.65 12.12 3.74
N LYS A 51 -19.86 11.58 3.95
CA LYS A 51 -21.14 12.23 3.63
C LYS A 51 -21.35 13.53 4.42
N GLN A 52 -20.76 13.65 5.60
CA GLN A 52 -20.72 14.88 6.41
C GLN A 52 -19.60 15.86 6.00
N GLY A 53 -18.82 15.57 4.97
CA GLY A 53 -17.67 16.38 4.55
C GLY A 53 -16.45 16.26 5.47
N LYS A 54 -16.45 15.36 6.46
CA LYS A 54 -15.39 15.20 7.47
C LYS A 54 -14.33 14.18 7.01
N LYS A 55 -13.76 14.40 5.82
CA LYS A 55 -12.83 13.45 5.18
C LYS A 55 -11.56 13.20 5.98
N ASP A 56 -11.06 14.20 6.71
CA ASP A 56 -9.88 14.05 7.57
C ASP A 56 -10.15 13.07 8.71
N LYS A 57 -11.36 13.09 9.29
CA LYS A 57 -11.74 12.13 10.34
C LYS A 57 -11.88 10.72 9.79
N ALA A 58 -12.35 10.57 8.54
CA ALA A 58 -12.37 9.27 7.88
C ALA A 58 -10.94 8.77 7.59
N LEU A 59 -10.04 9.68 7.20
CA LEU A 59 -8.63 9.36 6.96
C LEU A 59 -7.92 8.85 8.23
N GLU A 60 -8.21 9.43 9.40
CA GLU A 60 -7.64 8.93 10.66
C GLU A 60 -8.06 7.48 10.97
N ILE A 61 -9.28 7.07 10.61
CA ILE A 61 -9.72 5.67 10.74
C ILE A 61 -8.90 4.77 9.80
N ALA A 62 -8.71 5.19 8.55
CA ALA A 62 -7.90 4.44 7.59
C ALA A 62 -6.44 4.32 8.06
N LYS A 63 -5.86 5.41 8.59
CA LYS A 63 -4.52 5.44 9.19
C LYS A 63 -4.35 4.37 10.26
N ASP A 64 -5.29 4.29 11.21
CA ASP A 64 -5.23 3.30 12.29
C ASP A 64 -5.23 1.87 11.76
N ILE A 65 -6.05 1.59 10.74
CA ILE A 65 -6.10 0.27 10.09
C ILE A 65 -4.76 -0.02 9.39
N TYR A 66 -4.25 0.90 8.58
CA TYR A 66 -2.98 0.73 7.88
C TYR A 66 -1.81 0.52 8.85
N LYS A 67 -1.80 1.29 9.95
CA LYS A 67 -0.77 1.19 10.96
C LYS A 67 -0.79 -0.20 11.61
N LYS A 68 -1.96 -0.61 12.12
CA LYS A 68 -2.13 -1.88 12.84
C LYS A 68 -1.89 -3.10 11.96
N LEU A 69 -2.44 -3.11 10.74
CA LEU A 69 -2.47 -4.30 9.90
C LEU A 69 -1.21 -4.48 9.04
N TYR A 70 -0.43 -3.43 8.84
CA TYR A 70 0.73 -3.48 7.96
C TYR A 70 1.97 -2.87 8.63
N TRP A 71 1.95 -1.58 8.97
CA TRP A 71 3.13 -0.86 9.46
C TRP A 71 3.75 -1.50 10.71
N ASP A 72 2.94 -1.75 11.73
CA ASP A 72 3.42 -2.31 12.99
C ASP A 72 3.91 -3.75 12.81
N ARG A 73 3.28 -4.50 11.90
CA ARG A 73 3.64 -5.89 11.62
C ARG A 73 4.94 -6.05 10.86
N ILE A 74 5.34 -5.05 10.08
CA ILE A 74 6.68 -5.00 9.45
C ILE A 74 7.71 -4.29 10.33
N LYS A 75 7.32 -3.85 11.54
CA LYS A 75 8.13 -2.99 12.41
C LYS A 75 8.60 -1.73 11.68
N GLY A 76 7.70 -1.06 10.96
CA GLY A 76 8.04 0.07 10.08
C GLY A 76 8.75 1.23 10.79
N ASP A 77 8.55 1.39 12.10
CA ASP A 77 9.27 2.34 12.94
C ASP A 77 10.78 2.05 13.06
N GLU A 78 11.20 0.79 12.91
CA GLU A 78 12.58 0.33 12.99
C GLU A 78 13.28 0.34 11.61
N LEU A 79 12.53 0.43 10.52
CA LEU A 79 13.06 0.44 9.17
C LEU A 79 13.62 1.82 8.82
N LYS A 80 14.84 1.84 8.26
CA LYS A 80 15.45 3.07 7.75
C LYS A 80 14.90 3.40 6.36
N TYR A 81 14.78 4.69 6.06
CA TYR A 81 14.54 5.12 4.69
C TYR A 81 15.64 4.62 3.74
N PRO A 82 15.32 4.07 2.55
CA PRO A 82 13.98 3.99 1.95
C PRO A 82 13.20 2.67 2.20
N PHE A 83 13.68 1.77 3.06
CA PHE A 83 13.01 0.50 3.32
C PHE A 83 11.66 0.65 4.02
N ASP A 84 11.51 1.66 4.88
CA ASP A 84 10.24 1.97 5.54
C ASP A 84 9.07 2.09 4.54
N ILE A 85 9.22 2.91 3.50
CA ILE A 85 8.21 3.10 2.46
C ILE A 85 8.10 1.89 1.52
N ILE A 86 9.22 1.27 1.13
CA ILE A 86 9.22 0.15 0.20
C ILE A 86 8.52 -1.08 0.79
N VAL A 87 8.91 -1.45 2.00
CA VAL A 87 8.40 -2.65 2.68
C VAL A 87 6.93 -2.43 3.03
N PHE A 88 6.56 -1.23 3.48
CA PHE A 88 5.17 -0.88 3.76
C PHE A 88 4.26 -0.95 2.53
N ASP A 89 4.63 -0.31 1.42
CA ASP A 89 3.84 -0.33 0.19
C ASP A 89 3.69 -1.76 -0.36
N THR A 90 4.73 -2.58 -0.22
CA THR A 90 4.69 -3.99 -0.60
C THR A 90 3.80 -4.80 0.33
N ALA A 91 3.84 -4.54 1.63
CA ALA A 91 3.00 -5.22 2.61
C ALA A 91 1.51 -4.95 2.36
N VAL A 92 1.15 -3.73 1.97
CA VAL A 92 -0.21 -3.38 1.57
C VAL A 92 -0.59 -4.10 0.27
N ASN A 93 0.26 -4.06 -0.76
CA ASN A 93 -0.07 -4.60 -2.07
C ASN A 93 0.00 -6.13 -2.18
N MET A 94 0.87 -6.79 -1.41
CA MET A 94 1.18 -8.24 -1.54
C MET A 94 1.15 -9.00 -0.21
N GLY A 95 0.77 -8.34 0.88
CA GLY A 95 0.78 -8.90 2.22
C GLY A 95 2.14 -8.81 2.93
N VAL A 96 2.08 -8.71 4.26
CA VAL A 96 3.23 -8.58 5.17
C VAL A 96 4.26 -9.69 4.99
N GLY A 97 3.82 -10.95 4.82
CA GLY A 97 4.71 -12.10 4.65
C GLY A 97 5.62 -11.96 3.43
N THR A 98 5.02 -11.64 2.27
CA THR A 98 5.76 -11.40 1.02
C THR A 98 6.75 -10.25 1.17
N ALA A 99 6.34 -9.14 1.80
CA ALA A 99 7.19 -7.99 2.00
C ALA A 99 8.43 -8.30 2.84
N MET A 100 8.26 -9.03 3.95
CA MET A 100 9.38 -9.40 4.83
C MET A 100 10.31 -10.45 4.21
N GLN A 101 9.78 -11.34 3.36
CA GLN A 101 10.60 -12.27 2.58
C GLN A 101 11.50 -11.52 1.59
N MET A 102 10.94 -10.56 0.84
CA MET A 102 11.73 -9.70 -0.07
C MET A 102 12.74 -8.86 0.70
N TYR A 103 12.36 -8.32 1.87
CA TYR A 103 13.25 -7.53 2.72
C TYR A 103 14.47 -8.34 3.16
N SER A 104 14.27 -9.60 3.55
CA SER A 104 15.36 -10.50 3.93
C SER A 104 16.23 -10.88 2.73
N ALA A 105 15.62 -11.11 1.56
CA ALA A 105 16.34 -11.54 0.36
C ALA A 105 17.20 -10.44 -0.28
N CYS A 106 16.80 -9.17 -0.14
CA CYS A 106 17.50 -8.04 -0.79
C CYS A 106 18.84 -7.67 -0.14
N GLN A 107 19.19 -8.28 1.00
CA GLN A 107 20.49 -8.12 1.68
C GLN A 107 20.90 -6.65 1.92
N GLY A 108 19.92 -5.76 2.13
CA GLY A 108 20.16 -4.34 2.39
C GLY A 108 20.29 -3.45 1.15
N ASP A 109 20.15 -3.99 -0.08
CA ASP A 109 20.01 -3.19 -1.29
C ASP A 109 18.53 -2.96 -1.63
N TRP A 110 18.08 -1.71 -1.46
CA TRP A 110 16.70 -1.34 -1.74
C TRP A 110 16.35 -1.41 -3.24
N LYS A 111 17.32 -1.29 -4.14
CA LYS A 111 17.07 -1.47 -5.58
C LYS A 111 16.85 -2.94 -5.90
N ASP A 112 17.61 -3.83 -5.27
CA ASP A 112 17.40 -5.27 -5.39
C ASP A 112 16.01 -5.66 -4.88
N TYR A 113 15.54 -5.06 -3.79
CA TYR A 113 14.15 -5.21 -3.35
C TYR A 113 13.15 -4.85 -4.47
N LEU A 114 13.34 -3.72 -5.16
CA LEU A 114 12.44 -3.32 -6.26
C LEU A 114 12.49 -4.32 -7.42
N PHE A 115 13.66 -4.89 -7.73
CA PHE A 115 13.79 -5.95 -8.73
C PHE A 115 13.08 -7.24 -8.32
N LEU A 116 13.20 -7.66 -7.05
CA LEU A 116 12.45 -8.80 -6.50
C LEU A 116 10.94 -8.58 -6.64
N ARG A 117 10.46 -7.36 -6.37
CA ARG A 117 9.06 -7.00 -6.54
C ARG A 117 8.60 -7.04 -8.00
N ILE A 118 9.39 -6.52 -8.94
CA ILE A 118 9.11 -6.61 -10.39
C ILE A 118 9.05 -8.07 -10.84
N ASN A 119 10.02 -8.89 -10.40
CA ASN A 119 10.03 -10.31 -10.73
C ASN A 119 8.79 -11.03 -10.20
N ARG A 120 8.34 -10.69 -8.98
CA ARG A 120 7.11 -11.25 -8.41
C ARG A 120 5.87 -10.89 -9.22
N TYR A 121 5.73 -9.64 -9.66
CA TYR A 121 4.62 -9.25 -10.54
C TYR A 121 4.64 -10.00 -11.87
N LYS A 122 5.83 -10.18 -12.46
CA LYS A 122 6.01 -10.98 -13.67
C LYS A 122 5.54 -12.42 -13.45
N GLU A 123 5.94 -13.06 -12.35
CA GLU A 123 5.51 -14.42 -12.01
C GLU A 123 3.99 -14.53 -11.86
N ILE A 124 3.36 -13.58 -11.17
CA ILE A 124 1.90 -13.55 -10.99
C ILE A 124 1.19 -13.41 -12.35
N ALA A 125 1.67 -12.51 -13.20
CA ALA A 125 1.10 -12.30 -14.54
C ALA A 125 1.29 -13.52 -15.46
N LEU A 126 2.42 -14.22 -15.36
CA LEU A 126 2.66 -15.45 -16.10
C LEU A 126 1.75 -16.59 -15.61
N ALA A 127 1.52 -16.68 -14.30
CA ALA A 127 0.70 -17.73 -13.70
C ALA A 127 -0.82 -17.54 -13.90
N ASN A 128 -1.28 -16.30 -14.11
CA ASN A 128 -2.71 -15.99 -14.25
C ASN A 128 -2.97 -15.02 -15.41
N LYS A 129 -3.67 -15.50 -16.44
CA LYS A 129 -4.00 -14.69 -17.64
C LYS A 129 -4.81 -13.43 -17.31
N ASN A 130 -5.71 -13.49 -16.32
CA ASN A 130 -6.46 -12.31 -15.88
C ASN A 130 -5.55 -11.28 -15.20
N ALA A 131 -4.49 -11.75 -14.53
CA ALA A 131 -3.52 -10.88 -13.87
C ALA A 131 -2.67 -10.07 -14.87
N GLN A 132 -2.50 -10.54 -16.10
CA GLN A 132 -1.68 -9.87 -17.12
C GLN A 132 -2.17 -8.46 -17.43
N ALA A 133 -3.49 -8.23 -17.39
CA ALA A 133 -4.09 -6.92 -17.62
C ALA A 133 -3.65 -5.86 -16.60
N PHE A 134 -3.25 -6.26 -15.38
CA PHE A 134 -2.85 -5.35 -14.31
C PHE A 134 -1.34 -5.08 -14.27
N LEU A 135 -0.54 -5.86 -15.01
CA LEU A 135 0.93 -5.83 -14.91
C LEU A 135 1.49 -4.42 -15.17
N LEU A 136 0.98 -3.71 -16.18
CA LEU A 136 1.45 -2.35 -16.48
C LEU A 136 1.19 -1.39 -15.31
N GLY A 137 0.04 -1.50 -14.65
CA GLY A 137 -0.28 -0.71 -13.45
C GLY A 137 0.67 -1.02 -12.29
N TRP A 138 0.98 -2.29 -12.06
CA TRP A 138 1.93 -2.71 -11.04
C TRP A 138 3.35 -2.20 -11.30
N LEU A 139 3.83 -2.28 -12.54
CA LEU A 139 5.14 -1.74 -12.92
C LEU A 139 5.18 -0.22 -12.77
N ASN A 140 4.11 0.48 -13.13
CA ASN A 140 4.01 1.93 -12.92
C ASN A 140 4.10 2.31 -11.43
N ARG A 141 3.50 1.52 -10.51
CA ARG A 141 3.62 1.71 -9.06
C ARG A 141 5.07 1.56 -8.58
N VAL A 142 5.80 0.56 -9.07
CA VAL A 142 7.24 0.39 -8.75
C VAL A 142 8.07 1.57 -9.28
N MET A 143 7.80 2.02 -10.50
CA MET A 143 8.53 3.16 -11.08
C MET A 143 8.27 4.48 -10.34
N ASP A 144 7.03 4.71 -9.90
CA ASP A 144 6.67 5.87 -9.09
C ASP A 144 7.33 5.81 -7.70
N LEU A 145 7.40 4.62 -7.09
CA LEU A 145 8.13 4.40 -5.84
C LEU A 145 9.63 4.72 -6.00
N TYR A 146 10.27 4.20 -7.06
CA TYR A 146 11.65 4.51 -7.39
C TYR A 146 11.90 6.03 -7.54
N LYS A 147 11.02 6.73 -8.27
CA LYS A 147 11.11 8.19 -8.46
C LYS A 147 10.95 8.94 -7.14
N THR A 148 10.01 8.51 -6.30
CA THR A 148 9.76 9.10 -4.98
C THR A 148 11.00 8.97 -4.10
N ILE A 149 11.65 7.81 -4.11
CA ILE A 149 12.85 7.52 -3.31
C ILE A 149 14.06 8.29 -3.85
N SER A 150 14.26 8.25 -5.16
CA SER A 150 15.44 8.85 -5.80
C SER A 150 15.44 10.38 -5.71
N LYS A 151 14.26 11.02 -5.71
CA LYS A 151 14.13 12.47 -5.47
C LYS A 151 14.24 12.86 -3.99
N GLY A 152 13.92 11.95 -3.08
CA GLY A 152 13.97 12.18 -1.63
C GLY A 152 15.37 12.01 -1.02
N GLY A 153 16.29 11.32 -1.70
CA GLY A 153 17.68 11.11 -1.26
C GLY A 153 18.66 12.27 -1.54
N SER A 154 18.18 13.41 -2.05
CA SER A 154 18.99 14.61 -2.34
C SER A 154 18.72 15.74 -1.34
N LYS A 155 18.78 15.43 -0.04
CA LYS A 155 18.87 16.42 1.03
C LYS A 155 19.85 15.94 2.10
#